data_AF-A0A7J2RD79-F1
#
_entry.id   AF-A0A7J2RD79-F1
#
_cell.length_a   1.000
_cell.length_b   1.000
_cell.length_c   1.000
_cell.angle_alpha   90.00
_cell.angle_beta   90.00
_cell.angle_gamma   90.00
#
_symmetry.space_group_name_H-M   'P 1'
#
loop_
_entity.id
_entity.type
_entity.pdbx_description
1 polymer ?
#
loop_
_entity_poly.entity_id
_entity_poly.type
_entity_poly.pdbx_seq_one_letter_code
_entity_poly.pdbx_strand_id
1 'polypeptide(L)'
;MQVLKLNNNQISEIKNLETLTSLKELHLINNEIEVIKGLDEDDGEKINVFGNEELYGISFEPFIFYRTFERPHPPEIEVVQNFVNFYKLYFVENESTYKALDNKREEHNVIQIIKEENHLEIKVNTRYLRNYLAAREMILIRNHDHRRFSEETIDSLEGEELCEFLYAESLNYNFSGWAKNHKTFTEMNSMSRLLGKDIIKPYDKIYHSLIWFSDSFWETITQFCTFIIGIDDNGENIEETCNEDELSNYYTDKGKPHFLTPVFFNRKVLKKYYDSPSKYSVGARSVSCLNYWVLPTDENEKGVIYVWLGDLGRIPFKEQQHWKQFNILPKGGITEHVIKTDFLAEPADPIVPMFLFWKAYNRANEHFSSSHGFPLFRELSNSDSYCYDSLHVPVSNEQMEFDEMVLFLAKVLNDSINKSELDKLLGNKENASINSLESFIKSRIDEQEALEIIKSFRMVQSLRSSGSAHAKGKGYLKNIS
;
A
#
# COMPACT_ATOMS: atom_id res chain seq x y z
N MET A 1 49.27 -32.43 -2.40
CA MET A 1 48.62 -31.10 -2.49
C MET A 1 47.41 -31.11 -1.58
N GLN A 2 47.29 -30.19 -0.62
CA GLN A 2 46.21 -30.20 0.38
C GLN A 2 45.04 -29.26 0.05
N VAL A 3 45.27 -28.19 -0.73
CA VAL A 3 44.23 -27.25 -1.15
C VAL A 3 44.36 -27.04 -2.65
N LEU A 4 43.26 -27.14 -3.38
CA LEU A 4 43.19 -26.88 -4.82
C LEU A 4 42.15 -25.80 -5.10
N LYS A 5 42.57 -24.69 -5.71
CA LYS A 5 41.71 -23.54 -6.04
C LYS A 5 41.67 -23.35 -7.55
N LEU A 6 40.49 -23.52 -8.13
CA LEU A 6 40.21 -23.39 -9.57
C LEU A 6 39.05 -22.41 -9.83
N ASN A 7 38.85 -21.43 -8.94
CA ASN A 7 37.78 -20.44 -9.06
C ASN A 7 37.91 -19.60 -10.34
N ASN A 8 36.78 -19.14 -10.90
CA ASN A 8 36.68 -18.23 -12.06
C ASN A 8 37.34 -18.79 -13.33
N ASN A 9 37.05 -20.05 -13.66
CA ASN A 9 37.43 -20.66 -14.93
C ASN A 9 36.17 -21.08 -15.71
N GLN A 10 36.34 -21.72 -16.86
CA GLN A 10 35.27 -22.29 -17.69
C GLN A 10 35.28 -23.82 -17.61
N ILE A 11 35.51 -24.36 -16.41
CA ILE A 11 35.62 -25.80 -16.23
C ILE A 11 34.21 -26.37 -16.17
N SER A 12 33.89 -27.30 -17.08
CA SER A 12 32.59 -27.96 -17.12
C SER A 12 32.56 -29.37 -16.53
N GLU A 13 33.72 -30.03 -16.45
CA GLU A 13 33.85 -31.37 -15.88
C GLU A 13 35.17 -31.52 -15.14
N ILE A 14 35.15 -32.14 -13.96
CA ILE A 14 36.37 -32.54 -13.22
C ILE A 14 36.41 -34.05 -13.06
N LYS A 15 37.59 -34.63 -13.35
CA LYS A 15 37.88 -36.07 -13.25
C LYS A 15 39.17 -36.31 -12.49
N ASN A 16 39.38 -37.57 -12.11
CA ASN A 16 40.62 -38.09 -11.53
C ASN A 16 40.98 -37.51 -10.15
N LEU A 17 39.99 -37.02 -9.39
CA LEU A 17 40.23 -36.47 -8.05
C LEU A 17 40.67 -37.55 -7.05
N GLU A 18 40.34 -38.81 -7.30
CA GLU A 18 40.75 -39.96 -6.48
C GLU A 18 42.28 -40.13 -6.44
N THR A 19 42.99 -39.57 -7.43
CA THR A 19 44.46 -39.59 -7.47
C THR A 19 45.09 -38.58 -6.51
N LEU A 20 44.31 -37.60 -6.02
CA LEU A 20 44.77 -36.53 -5.12
C LEU A 20 44.53 -36.91 -3.65
N THR A 21 45.09 -38.03 -3.21
CA THR A 21 44.88 -38.65 -1.88
C THR A 21 45.22 -37.78 -0.66
N SER A 22 45.85 -36.63 -0.85
CA SER A 22 46.19 -35.67 0.22
C SER A 22 45.33 -34.40 0.19
N LEU A 23 44.36 -34.28 -0.73
CA LEU A 23 43.52 -33.11 -0.91
C LEU A 23 42.53 -32.97 0.26
N LYS A 24 42.43 -31.77 0.82
CA LYS A 24 41.59 -31.43 1.96
C LYS A 24 40.55 -30.35 1.64
N GLU A 25 40.83 -29.47 0.68
CA GLU A 25 39.92 -28.39 0.28
C GLU A 25 39.95 -28.21 -1.24
N LEU A 26 38.77 -28.10 -1.86
CA LEU A 26 38.60 -27.89 -3.30
C LEU A 26 37.66 -26.69 -3.55
N HIS A 27 38.20 -25.61 -4.14
CA HIS A 27 37.42 -24.42 -4.47
C HIS A 27 37.21 -24.32 -5.99
N LEU A 28 35.95 -24.28 -6.41
CA LEU A 28 35.49 -24.33 -7.79
C LEU A 28 34.48 -23.21 -8.10
N ILE A 29 34.56 -22.11 -7.35
CA ILE A 29 33.61 -21.00 -7.38
C ILE A 29 33.60 -20.36 -8.78
N ASN A 30 32.42 -20.04 -9.32
CA ASN A 30 32.23 -19.44 -10.66
C ASN A 30 32.94 -20.24 -11.76
N ASN A 31 32.41 -21.42 -12.07
CA ASN A 31 32.78 -22.24 -13.22
C ASN A 31 31.50 -22.65 -13.97
N GLU A 32 31.58 -23.64 -14.86
CA GLU A 32 30.46 -24.22 -15.59
C GLU A 32 30.27 -25.70 -15.20
N ILE A 33 30.62 -26.09 -13.97
CA ILE A 33 30.79 -27.50 -13.58
C ILE A 33 29.44 -28.20 -13.50
N GLU A 34 29.20 -29.12 -14.43
CA GLU A 34 28.02 -29.96 -14.44
C GLU A 34 28.24 -31.25 -13.64
N VAL A 35 29.47 -31.78 -13.64
CA VAL A 35 29.81 -33.09 -13.05
C VAL A 35 31.20 -33.09 -12.42
N ILE A 36 31.30 -33.68 -11.21
CA ILE A 36 32.57 -33.97 -10.52
C ILE A 36 32.68 -35.49 -10.36
N LYS A 37 33.81 -36.08 -10.79
CA LYS A 37 34.08 -37.52 -10.67
C LYS A 37 35.32 -37.78 -9.82
N GLY A 38 35.30 -38.89 -9.08
CA GLY A 38 36.44 -39.33 -8.26
C GLY A 38 36.46 -38.79 -6.84
N LEU A 39 35.28 -38.49 -6.27
CA LEU A 39 35.10 -38.12 -4.87
C LEU A 39 34.12 -39.09 -4.21
N ASP A 40 34.37 -39.44 -2.96
CA ASP A 40 33.47 -40.27 -2.15
C ASP A 40 32.39 -39.39 -1.48
N GLU A 41 31.27 -39.98 -1.01
CA GLU A 41 30.15 -39.25 -0.40
C GLU A 41 30.59 -38.35 0.78
N ASP A 42 31.64 -38.74 1.51
CA ASP A 42 32.20 -38.03 2.66
C ASP A 42 33.05 -36.80 2.29
N ASP A 43 33.37 -36.59 1.01
CA ASP A 43 34.19 -35.45 0.56
C ASP A 43 33.35 -34.19 0.26
N GLY A 44 32.02 -34.29 0.29
CA GLY A 44 31.10 -33.20 -0.03
C GLY A 44 31.25 -31.93 0.84
N GLU A 45 31.67 -32.06 2.10
CA GLU A 45 31.89 -30.91 3.00
C GLU A 45 33.12 -30.06 2.62
N LYS A 46 34.03 -30.60 1.79
CA LYS A 46 35.32 -29.99 1.45
C LYS A 46 35.33 -29.27 0.11
N ILE A 47 34.18 -29.24 -0.58
CA ILE A 47 34.03 -28.72 -1.93
C ILE A 47 33.19 -27.45 -1.92
N ASN A 48 33.73 -26.35 -2.44
CA ASN A 48 33.01 -25.11 -2.62
C ASN A 48 32.75 -24.84 -4.12
N VAL A 49 31.51 -25.09 -4.57
CA VAL A 49 31.03 -24.90 -5.96
C VAL A 49 30.13 -23.68 -6.12
N PHE A 50 30.22 -22.70 -5.22
CA PHE A 50 29.36 -21.51 -5.28
C PHE A 50 29.46 -20.80 -6.65
N GLY A 51 28.33 -20.48 -7.29
CA GLY A 51 28.31 -19.82 -8.61
C GLY A 51 28.38 -20.74 -9.83
N ASN A 52 28.20 -22.07 -9.67
CA ASN A 52 27.83 -22.97 -10.76
C ASN A 52 26.30 -23.11 -10.81
N GLU A 53 25.71 -23.22 -12.00
CA GLU A 53 24.24 -23.21 -12.18
C GLU A 53 23.58 -24.59 -11.98
N GLU A 54 24.35 -25.67 -12.12
CA GLU A 54 23.87 -27.05 -12.08
C GLU A 54 24.94 -27.97 -11.48
N LEU A 55 24.55 -29.02 -10.75
CA LEU A 55 25.47 -30.06 -10.30
C LEU A 55 24.74 -31.41 -10.30
N TYR A 56 25.29 -32.40 -11.01
CA TYR A 56 24.67 -33.74 -11.18
C TYR A 56 23.23 -33.70 -11.72
N GLY A 57 22.90 -32.81 -12.65
CA GLY A 57 21.54 -32.69 -13.18
C GLY A 57 20.59 -31.87 -12.29
N ILE A 58 21.08 -31.32 -11.18
CA ILE A 58 20.28 -30.56 -10.21
C ILE A 58 20.68 -29.09 -10.31
N SER A 59 19.76 -28.26 -10.82
CA SER A 59 19.92 -26.81 -10.79
C SER A 59 19.65 -26.26 -9.39
N PHE A 60 20.47 -25.31 -8.95
CA PHE A 60 20.26 -24.64 -7.67
C PHE A 60 20.52 -23.14 -7.79
N GLU A 61 19.72 -22.33 -7.09
CA GLU A 61 19.91 -20.89 -7.03
C GLU A 61 19.83 -20.41 -5.56
N PRO A 62 20.69 -19.48 -5.13
CA PRO A 62 20.54 -18.84 -3.83
C PRO A 62 19.30 -17.94 -3.81
N PHE A 63 18.51 -18.03 -2.74
CA PHE A 63 17.35 -17.15 -2.54
C PHE A 63 17.73 -15.79 -1.95
N ILE A 64 18.75 -15.76 -1.10
CA ILE A 64 19.30 -14.58 -0.43
C ILE A 64 20.80 -14.51 -0.70
N PHE A 65 21.29 -13.31 -0.99
CA PHE A 65 22.71 -13.02 -1.14
C PHE A 65 23.16 -12.12 0.02
N TYR A 66 24.20 -12.55 0.75
CA TYR A 66 24.94 -11.71 1.68
C TYR A 66 26.19 -11.22 0.98
N ARG A 67 26.16 -9.97 0.50
CA ARG A 67 27.26 -9.38 -0.28
C ARG A 67 28.18 -8.60 0.64
N THR A 68 29.46 -8.98 0.66
CA THR A 68 30.51 -8.24 1.35
C THR A 68 31.28 -7.41 0.33
N PHE A 69 31.57 -6.16 0.68
CA PHE A 69 32.32 -5.24 -0.16
C PHE A 69 33.62 -4.82 0.53
N GLU A 70 34.56 -4.27 -0.25
CA GLU A 70 35.72 -3.61 0.31
C GLU A 70 35.29 -2.34 1.07
N ARG A 71 35.97 -2.07 2.19
CA ARG A 71 35.75 -0.83 2.93
C ARG A 71 35.92 0.37 1.99
N PRO A 72 35.04 1.39 2.04
CA PRO A 72 34.10 1.70 3.13
C PRO A 72 32.69 1.10 3.00
N HIS A 73 32.41 0.26 2.00
CA HIS A 73 31.04 -0.19 1.74
C HIS A 73 30.63 -1.30 2.71
N PRO A 74 29.51 -1.14 3.47
CA PRO A 74 29.04 -2.15 4.40
C PRO A 74 28.42 -3.33 3.65
N PRO A 75 28.36 -4.54 4.25
CA PRO A 75 27.68 -5.67 3.63
C PRO A 75 26.18 -5.43 3.43
N GLU A 76 25.67 -5.89 2.30
CA GLU A 76 24.27 -5.75 1.87
C GLU A 76 23.57 -7.11 1.73
N ILE A 77 22.26 -7.09 1.93
CA ILE A 77 21.38 -8.23 1.68
C ILE A 77 20.62 -7.97 0.38
N GLU A 78 20.74 -8.90 -0.56
CA GLU A 78 19.93 -8.90 -1.77
C GLU A 78 19.04 -10.15 -1.80
N VAL A 79 17.81 -9.96 -2.26
CA VAL A 79 16.86 -11.04 -2.53
C VAL A 79 16.98 -11.40 -4.01
N VAL A 80 16.84 -12.67 -4.36
CA VAL A 80 16.81 -13.09 -5.76
C VAL A 80 15.78 -12.29 -6.56
N GLN A 81 16.25 -11.60 -7.61
CA GLN A 81 15.45 -10.63 -8.34
C GLN A 81 14.23 -11.26 -9.04
N ASN A 82 14.31 -12.54 -9.40
CA ASN A 82 13.19 -13.29 -9.95
C ASN A 82 12.00 -13.31 -8.98
N PHE A 83 12.23 -13.46 -7.68
CA PHE A 83 11.17 -13.42 -6.67
C PHE A 83 10.56 -12.01 -6.54
N VAL A 84 11.41 -10.99 -6.53
CA VAL A 84 11.00 -9.57 -6.49
C VAL A 84 10.11 -9.23 -7.69
N ASN A 85 10.55 -9.58 -8.89
CA ASN A 85 9.85 -9.29 -10.14
C ASN A 85 8.55 -10.12 -10.30
N PHE A 86 8.57 -11.39 -9.89
CA PHE A 86 7.41 -12.27 -9.97
C PHE A 86 6.20 -11.68 -9.24
N TYR A 87 6.43 -11.02 -8.10
CA TYR A 87 5.39 -10.37 -7.29
C TYR A 87 5.33 -8.84 -7.40
N LYS A 88 6.15 -8.22 -8.26
CA LYS A 88 6.28 -6.74 -8.35
C LYS A 88 6.52 -6.09 -6.99
N LEU A 89 7.40 -6.69 -6.17
CA LEU A 89 7.70 -6.16 -4.85
C LEU A 89 8.41 -4.82 -4.97
N TYR A 90 8.07 -3.88 -4.10
CA TYR A 90 8.79 -2.62 -3.92
C TYR A 90 9.39 -2.56 -2.51
N PHE A 91 10.54 -1.91 -2.39
CA PHE A 91 11.25 -1.79 -1.12
C PHE A 91 10.87 -0.50 -0.40
N VAL A 92 10.58 -0.61 0.89
CA VAL A 92 10.26 0.50 1.78
C VAL A 92 11.45 0.70 2.71
N GLU A 93 12.29 1.70 2.41
CA GLU A 93 13.60 1.90 3.05
C GLU A 93 13.53 2.05 4.57
N ASN A 94 12.63 2.90 5.06
CA ASN A 94 12.44 3.18 6.49
C ASN A 94 11.95 1.95 7.29
N GLU A 95 11.33 0.98 6.61
CA GLU A 95 10.88 -0.28 7.22
C GLU A 95 11.82 -1.45 6.91
N SER A 96 12.83 -1.24 6.05
CA SER A 96 13.69 -2.30 5.52
C SER A 96 12.91 -3.53 5.04
N THR A 97 11.80 -3.28 4.33
CA THR A 97 10.79 -4.30 3.98
C THR A 97 10.41 -4.24 2.52
N TYR A 98 10.41 -5.39 1.84
CA TYR A 98 9.77 -5.58 0.54
C TYR A 98 8.28 -5.85 0.73
N LYS A 99 7.44 -5.02 0.12
CA LYS A 99 5.98 -5.13 0.16
C LYS A 99 5.42 -5.48 -1.22
N ALA A 100 4.30 -6.21 -1.20
CA ALA A 100 3.46 -6.44 -2.36
C ALA A 100 2.16 -5.65 -2.20
N LEU A 101 1.59 -5.18 -3.31
CA LEU A 101 0.21 -4.72 -3.37
C LEU A 101 -0.64 -5.86 -3.94
N ASP A 102 -1.65 -6.29 -3.19
CA ASP A 102 -2.60 -7.27 -3.71
C ASP A 102 -3.59 -6.63 -4.72
N ASN A 103 -4.49 -7.45 -5.25
CA ASN A 103 -5.55 -7.00 -6.16
C ASN A 103 -6.54 -5.99 -5.52
N LYS A 104 -6.56 -5.88 -4.19
CA LYS A 104 -7.35 -4.91 -3.43
C LYS A 104 -6.53 -3.67 -3.04
N ARG A 105 -5.27 -3.57 -3.49
CA ARG A 105 -4.31 -2.52 -3.13
C ARG A 105 -4.14 -2.40 -1.61
N GLU A 106 -4.17 -3.54 -0.92
CA GLU A 106 -3.69 -3.68 0.45
C GLU A 106 -2.20 -4.04 0.38
N GLU A 107 -1.40 -3.37 1.20
CA GLU A 107 0.02 -3.67 1.30
C GLU A 107 0.22 -4.93 2.14
N HIS A 108 1.06 -5.83 1.66
CA HIS A 108 1.46 -7.03 2.38
C HIS A 108 2.97 -7.04 2.54
N ASN A 109 3.44 -7.19 3.77
CA ASN A 109 4.86 -7.41 4.03
C ASN A 109 5.25 -8.81 3.51
N VAL A 110 6.17 -8.84 2.55
CA VAL A 110 6.61 -10.09 1.91
C VAL A 110 7.99 -10.50 2.40
N ILE A 111 8.95 -9.57 2.47
CA ILE A 111 10.28 -9.83 3.04
C ILE A 111 10.63 -8.68 3.97
N GLN A 112 11.00 -9.00 5.20
CA GLN A 112 11.50 -8.03 6.17
C GLN A 112 12.94 -8.35 6.53
N ILE A 113 13.81 -7.35 6.49
CA ILE A 113 15.23 -7.46 6.84
C ILE A 113 15.44 -6.72 8.16
N ILE A 114 15.83 -7.46 9.19
CA ILE A 114 16.10 -6.93 10.54
C ILE A 114 17.60 -7.02 10.77
N LYS A 115 18.26 -5.87 10.91
CA LYS A 115 19.70 -5.76 11.11
C LYS A 115 19.98 -4.96 12.38
N GLU A 116 20.54 -5.62 13.37
CA GLU A 116 21.02 -5.04 14.62
C GLU A 116 22.53 -5.32 14.75
N GLU A 117 23.19 -4.78 15.78
CA GLU A 117 24.66 -4.82 15.92
C GLU A 117 25.26 -6.24 15.80
N ASN A 118 24.58 -7.25 16.36
CA ASN A 118 25.01 -8.65 16.35
C ASN A 118 23.92 -9.62 15.88
N HIS A 119 22.90 -9.11 15.17
CA HIS A 119 21.76 -9.92 14.73
C HIS A 119 21.36 -9.54 13.31
N LEU A 120 21.21 -10.55 12.46
CA LEU A 120 20.68 -10.40 11.11
C LEU A 120 19.61 -11.46 10.90
N GLU A 121 18.38 -11.01 10.69
CA GLU A 121 17.23 -11.86 10.46
C GLU A 121 16.48 -11.43 9.21
N ILE A 122 16.10 -12.41 8.39
CA ILE A 122 15.31 -12.19 7.18
C ILE A 122 14.04 -13.00 7.32
N LYS A 123 12.91 -12.30 7.44
CA LYS A 123 11.58 -12.93 7.53
C LYS A 123 10.96 -12.91 6.13
N VAL A 124 10.54 -14.08 5.65
CA VAL A 124 9.90 -14.23 4.34
C VAL A 124 8.50 -14.78 4.55
N ASN A 125 7.51 -14.12 3.94
CA ASN A 125 6.12 -14.55 4.03
C ASN A 125 5.93 -15.91 3.36
N THR A 126 5.59 -16.93 4.16
CA THR A 126 5.48 -18.32 3.72
C THR A 126 4.50 -18.51 2.56
N ARG A 127 3.43 -17.71 2.51
CA ARG A 127 2.43 -17.78 1.43
C ARG A 127 3.04 -17.41 0.08
N TYR A 128 3.86 -16.36 0.04
CA TYR A 128 4.56 -15.94 -1.17
C TYR A 128 5.71 -16.89 -1.51
N LEU A 129 6.51 -17.28 -0.52
CA LEU A 129 7.65 -18.18 -0.73
C LEU A 129 7.23 -19.53 -1.30
N ARG A 130 6.31 -20.24 -0.64
CA ARG A 130 5.89 -21.58 -1.08
C ARG A 130 5.13 -21.56 -2.40
N ASN A 131 4.46 -20.45 -2.72
CA ASN A 131 3.80 -20.27 -4.01
C ASN A 131 4.81 -20.02 -5.14
N TYR A 132 5.85 -19.23 -4.90
CA TYR A 132 6.94 -19.05 -5.85
C TYR A 132 7.69 -20.36 -6.11
N LEU A 133 7.97 -21.13 -5.06
CA LEU A 133 8.55 -22.47 -5.18
C LEU A 133 7.68 -23.39 -6.04
N ALA A 134 6.35 -23.35 -5.86
CA ALA A 134 5.42 -24.12 -6.70
C ALA A 134 5.48 -23.67 -8.17
N ALA A 135 5.54 -22.35 -8.42
CA ALA A 135 5.61 -21.79 -9.77
C ALA A 135 6.93 -22.07 -10.49
N ARG A 136 8.02 -22.26 -9.74
CA ARG A 136 9.35 -22.59 -10.26
C ARG A 136 9.64 -24.10 -10.28
N GLU A 137 8.73 -24.92 -9.76
CA GLU A 137 8.95 -26.37 -9.54
C GLU A 137 10.20 -26.66 -8.68
N MET A 138 10.43 -25.83 -7.66
CA MET A 138 11.60 -25.91 -6.79
C MET A 138 11.22 -26.25 -5.35
N ILE A 139 12.20 -26.75 -4.60
CA ILE A 139 12.20 -26.77 -3.14
C ILE A 139 13.22 -25.76 -2.63
N LEU A 140 13.03 -25.24 -1.42
CA LEU A 140 14.06 -24.43 -0.76
C LEU A 140 14.73 -25.28 0.32
N ILE A 141 16.05 -25.39 0.22
CA ILE A 141 16.88 -26.02 1.25
C ILE A 141 17.40 -24.92 2.18
N ARG A 142 17.10 -25.02 3.47
CA ARG A 142 17.72 -24.14 4.48
C ARG A 142 18.84 -24.89 5.16
N ASN A 143 20.01 -24.26 5.20
CA ASN A 143 21.18 -24.80 5.89
C ASN A 143 21.24 -24.22 7.31
N HIS A 144 21.61 -25.07 8.26
CA HIS A 144 21.75 -24.74 9.67
C HIS A 144 23.20 -24.96 10.09
N ASP A 145 23.78 -23.96 10.77
CA ASP A 145 25.08 -24.03 11.42
C ASP A 145 25.00 -23.31 12.76
N HIS A 146 24.60 -24.05 13.79
CA HIS A 146 24.49 -23.51 15.14
C HIS A 146 25.73 -23.90 15.93
N ARG A 147 26.42 -22.92 16.48
CA ARG A 147 27.61 -23.12 17.30
C ARG A 147 27.37 -22.59 18.71
N ARG A 148 27.81 -23.33 19.72
CA ARG A 148 27.81 -22.88 21.12
C ARG A 148 29.18 -23.15 21.72
N PHE A 149 29.62 -22.24 22.56
CA PHE A 149 30.89 -22.30 23.28
C PHE A 149 30.62 -22.09 24.76
N SER A 150 31.38 -22.75 25.63
CA SER A 150 31.27 -22.61 27.08
C SER A 150 32.64 -22.61 27.76
N GLU A 151 32.73 -21.89 28.86
CA GLU A 151 33.87 -21.91 29.79
C GLU A 151 33.87 -23.18 30.67
N GLU A 152 32.77 -23.93 30.70
CA GLU A 152 32.65 -25.17 31.47
C GLU A 152 32.95 -26.39 30.58
N THR A 153 33.39 -27.49 31.20
CA THR A 153 33.47 -28.80 30.56
C THR A 153 32.11 -29.49 30.57
N ILE A 154 31.87 -30.38 29.61
CA ILE A 154 30.65 -31.18 29.54
C ILE A 154 30.86 -32.44 30.38
N ASP A 155 30.33 -32.44 31.61
CA ASP A 155 30.52 -33.51 32.60
C ASP A 155 29.92 -34.87 32.16
N SER A 156 28.88 -34.84 31.32
CA SER A 156 28.21 -36.05 30.82
C SER A 156 28.97 -36.78 29.69
N LEU A 157 30.09 -36.23 29.23
CA LEU A 157 31.02 -36.95 28.35
C LEU A 157 31.89 -37.82 29.26
N GLU A 158 31.48 -39.07 29.52
CA GLU A 158 32.07 -40.03 30.48
C GLU A 158 33.50 -40.51 30.09
N GLY A 159 34.42 -39.58 29.83
CA GLY A 159 35.79 -39.86 29.38
C GLY A 159 36.00 -39.86 27.87
N GLU A 160 34.94 -39.61 27.08
CA GLU A 160 35.04 -39.42 25.63
C GLU A 160 35.29 -37.93 25.28
N GLU A 161 36.22 -37.65 24.35
CA GLU A 161 36.50 -36.27 23.93
C GLU A 161 35.40 -35.70 23.01
N LEU A 162 34.50 -36.52 22.48
CA LEU A 162 33.54 -36.18 21.43
C LEU A 162 32.27 -37.02 21.56
N CYS A 163 31.10 -36.40 21.50
CA CYS A 163 29.80 -37.07 21.32
C CYS A 163 29.19 -36.60 20.01
N GLU A 164 28.73 -37.54 19.18
CA GLU A 164 28.11 -37.27 17.87
C GLU A 164 26.70 -37.84 17.81
N PHE A 165 25.82 -37.18 17.07
CA PHE A 165 24.53 -37.73 16.72
C PHE A 165 24.15 -37.40 15.28
N LEU A 166 23.35 -38.29 14.71
CA LEU A 166 22.70 -38.10 13.42
C LEU A 166 21.20 -38.28 13.62
N TYR A 167 20.44 -37.28 13.19
CA TYR A 167 18.99 -37.31 13.17
C TYR A 167 18.49 -36.99 11.77
N ALA A 168 18.05 -38.03 11.07
CA ALA A 168 17.53 -37.92 9.72
C ALA A 168 16.11 -38.52 9.67
N GLU A 169 15.15 -37.73 9.21
CA GLU A 169 13.87 -38.24 8.73
C GLU A 169 13.89 -38.14 7.21
N SER A 170 13.65 -39.25 6.52
CA SER A 170 13.73 -39.30 5.06
C SER A 170 12.87 -38.19 4.44
N LEU A 171 13.51 -37.32 3.66
CA LEU A 171 12.89 -36.29 2.80
C LEU A 171 12.42 -34.98 3.48
N ASN A 172 12.68 -34.75 4.77
CA ASN A 172 12.25 -33.51 5.45
C ASN A 172 13.42 -32.75 6.11
N TYR A 173 14.24 -33.44 6.88
CA TYR A 173 15.38 -32.84 7.57
C TYR A 173 16.48 -33.86 7.82
N ASN A 174 17.72 -33.37 7.79
CA ASN A 174 18.90 -34.11 8.18
C ASN A 174 19.75 -33.20 9.05
N PHE A 175 19.93 -33.58 10.32
CA PHE A 175 20.75 -32.87 11.27
C PHE A 175 21.86 -33.80 11.78
N SER A 176 23.07 -33.29 11.80
CA SER A 176 24.19 -33.90 12.49
C SER A 176 24.69 -32.94 13.56
N GLY A 177 25.02 -33.47 14.72
CA GLY A 177 25.52 -32.65 15.81
C GLY A 177 26.69 -33.32 16.48
N TRP A 178 27.59 -32.50 17.01
CA TRP A 178 28.64 -32.97 17.87
C TRP A 178 28.89 -32.01 19.02
N ALA A 179 29.37 -32.55 20.13
CA ALA A 179 29.82 -31.80 21.29
C ALA A 179 31.15 -32.36 21.77
N LYS A 180 32.09 -31.50 22.14
CA LYS A 180 33.41 -31.89 22.63
C LYS A 180 33.92 -30.96 23.71
N ASN A 181 34.71 -31.52 24.62
CA ASN A 181 35.62 -30.77 25.46
C ASN A 181 36.87 -30.47 24.63
N HIS A 182 37.23 -29.21 24.44
CA HIS A 182 38.31 -28.84 23.52
C HIS A 182 39.15 -27.69 24.07
N LYS A 183 40.47 -27.83 23.97
CA LYS A 183 41.44 -26.74 24.14
C LYS A 183 42.27 -26.59 22.88
N THR A 184 41.69 -26.02 21.82
CA THR A 184 42.47 -25.47 20.70
C THR A 184 41.57 -24.55 19.86
N PHE A 185 42.08 -23.38 19.49
CA PHE A 185 41.45 -22.30 18.68
C PHE A 185 40.44 -21.35 19.35
N THR A 186 39.97 -21.61 20.57
CA THR A 186 39.19 -20.67 21.40
C THR A 186 39.66 -20.75 22.86
N GLU A 187 39.51 -19.69 23.66
CA GLU A 187 39.77 -19.71 25.11
C GLU A 187 38.73 -20.53 25.91
N MET A 188 37.66 -20.98 25.24
CA MET A 188 36.53 -21.73 25.78
C MET A 188 36.90 -23.21 26.00
N ASN A 189 36.38 -23.82 27.06
CA ASN A 189 36.70 -25.20 27.48
C ASN A 189 35.84 -26.27 26.79
N SER A 190 34.69 -25.91 26.23
CA SER A 190 33.87 -26.81 25.43
C SER A 190 33.15 -26.10 24.28
N MET A 191 32.76 -26.89 23.28
CA MET A 191 32.02 -26.42 22.11
C MET A 191 31.03 -27.50 21.65
N SER A 192 29.87 -27.06 21.17
CA SER A 192 28.99 -27.89 20.36
C SER A 192 28.66 -27.23 19.03
N ARG A 193 28.39 -28.07 18.03
CA ARG A 193 27.92 -27.65 16.72
C ARG A 193 26.76 -28.52 16.31
N LEU A 194 25.68 -27.90 15.85
CA LEU A 194 24.56 -28.54 15.18
C LEU A 194 24.55 -28.08 13.74
N LEU A 195 24.87 -28.99 12.85
CA LEU A 195 24.73 -28.83 11.40
C LEU A 195 23.43 -29.47 10.96
N GLY A 196 22.83 -28.92 9.92
CA GLY A 196 21.73 -29.62 9.29
C GLY A 196 21.13 -28.90 8.13
N LYS A 197 20.18 -29.57 7.52
CA LYS A 197 19.39 -29.07 6.41
C LYS A 197 17.93 -29.41 6.65
N ASP A 198 17.06 -28.48 6.34
CA ASP A 198 15.64 -28.75 6.20
C ASP A 198 15.11 -28.27 4.85
N ILE A 199 13.95 -28.82 4.48
CA ILE A 199 13.34 -28.56 3.18
C ILE A 199 12.02 -27.84 3.38
N ILE A 200 11.89 -26.65 2.79
CA ILE A 200 10.62 -25.98 2.60
C ILE A 200 10.04 -26.42 1.25
N LYS A 201 8.92 -27.14 1.33
CA LYS A 201 8.19 -27.65 0.17
C LYS A 201 7.28 -26.59 -0.46
N PRO A 202 7.09 -26.64 -1.78
CA PRO A 202 6.10 -25.80 -2.45
C PRO A 202 4.67 -26.09 -1.95
N TYR A 203 3.71 -25.29 -2.39
CA TYR A 203 2.32 -25.72 -2.36
C TYR A 203 2.05 -26.73 -3.48
N ASP A 204 1.06 -27.61 -3.28
CA ASP A 204 0.66 -28.59 -4.30
C ASP A 204 0.09 -27.93 -5.56
N LYS A 205 -0.40 -26.69 -5.44
CA LYS A 205 -0.94 -25.88 -6.53
C LYS A 205 -0.48 -24.44 -6.41
N ILE A 206 -0.39 -23.78 -7.54
CA ILE A 206 -0.10 -22.35 -7.64
C ILE A 206 -1.37 -21.56 -7.29
N TYR A 207 -1.26 -20.64 -6.33
CA TYR A 207 -2.25 -19.61 -6.02
C TYR A 207 -2.11 -18.45 -7.00
N HIS A 208 -2.75 -18.62 -8.15
CA HIS A 208 -2.74 -17.64 -9.24
C HIS A 208 -3.29 -16.25 -8.82
N SER A 209 -4.11 -16.14 -7.77
CA SER A 209 -4.55 -14.84 -7.22
C SER A 209 -3.40 -13.94 -6.73
N LEU A 210 -2.21 -14.49 -6.48
CA LEU A 210 -1.00 -13.73 -6.11
C LEU A 210 -0.15 -13.35 -7.33
N ILE A 211 -0.53 -13.81 -8.52
CA ILE A 211 0.23 -13.66 -9.76
C ILE A 211 -0.49 -12.66 -10.65
N TRP A 212 0.09 -11.46 -10.76
CA TRP A 212 -0.50 -10.32 -11.45
C TRP A 212 -0.72 -10.51 -12.96
N PHE A 213 -0.10 -11.54 -13.56
CA PHE A 213 -0.20 -11.85 -14.98
C PHE A 213 -1.04 -13.10 -15.28
N SER A 214 -1.74 -13.67 -14.29
CA SER A 214 -2.52 -14.91 -14.49
C SER A 214 -3.97 -14.64 -14.89
N ASP A 215 -4.58 -15.55 -15.65
CA ASP A 215 -6.00 -15.46 -16.05
C ASP A 215 -6.95 -15.47 -14.85
N SER A 216 -6.67 -16.25 -13.79
CA SER A 216 -7.54 -16.22 -12.60
C SER A 216 -7.42 -14.91 -11.79
N PHE A 217 -6.29 -14.20 -11.90
CA PHE A 217 -6.19 -12.83 -11.37
C PHE A 217 -7.19 -11.94 -12.11
N TRP A 218 -7.34 -12.16 -13.42
CA TRP A 218 -8.38 -11.55 -14.23
C TRP A 218 -9.79 -12.07 -13.83
N GLU A 219 -10.01 -13.36 -13.58
CA GLU A 219 -11.32 -13.89 -13.11
C GLU A 219 -11.72 -13.36 -11.71
N THR A 220 -10.76 -13.04 -10.85
CA THR A 220 -11.07 -12.40 -9.55
C THR A 220 -11.51 -10.95 -9.74
N ILE A 221 -11.15 -10.29 -10.85
CA ILE A 221 -11.71 -8.99 -11.23
C ILE A 221 -13.01 -9.10 -12.04
N THR A 222 -13.40 -10.28 -12.55
CA THR A 222 -14.67 -10.47 -13.28
C THR A 222 -15.86 -10.78 -12.37
N GLN A 223 -15.72 -10.66 -11.04
CA GLN A 223 -16.89 -10.69 -10.16
C GLN A 223 -17.58 -9.32 -10.19
N PHE A 224 -18.89 -9.34 -10.41
CA PHE A 224 -19.71 -8.13 -10.49
C PHE A 224 -20.85 -8.19 -9.48
N CYS A 225 -21.08 -7.08 -8.79
CA CYS A 225 -22.27 -6.93 -7.97
C CYS A 225 -23.51 -6.66 -8.84
N THR A 226 -24.68 -6.99 -8.30
CA THR A 226 -25.96 -6.49 -8.81
C THR A 226 -26.43 -5.30 -7.96
N PHE A 227 -27.14 -4.37 -8.59
CA PHE A 227 -27.65 -3.17 -7.95
C PHE A 227 -29.13 -2.94 -8.27
N ILE A 228 -29.86 -2.40 -7.31
CA ILE A 228 -31.25 -1.99 -7.40
C ILE A 228 -31.35 -0.83 -8.39
N ILE A 229 -32.13 -1.04 -9.45
CA ILE A 229 -32.43 -0.04 -10.49
C ILE A 229 -33.90 0.39 -10.52
N GLY A 230 -34.77 -0.30 -9.77
CA GLY A 230 -36.21 -0.03 -9.76
C GLY A 230 -37.00 -0.99 -8.88
N ILE A 231 -38.32 -0.96 -9.05
CA ILE A 231 -39.29 -1.84 -8.39
C ILE A 231 -40.18 -2.45 -9.49
N ASP A 232 -40.53 -3.72 -9.36
CA ASP A 232 -41.47 -4.40 -10.25
C ASP A 232 -42.94 -4.12 -9.88
N ASP A 233 -43.87 -4.69 -10.64
CA ASP A 233 -45.31 -4.54 -10.41
C ASP A 233 -45.79 -5.15 -9.07
N ASN A 234 -44.99 -6.02 -8.45
CA ASN A 234 -45.28 -6.69 -7.18
C ASN A 234 -44.71 -5.94 -5.97
N GLY A 235 -43.91 -4.89 -6.19
CA GLY A 235 -43.22 -4.18 -5.13
C GLY A 235 -41.85 -4.74 -4.76
N GLU A 236 -41.31 -5.70 -5.53
CA GLU A 236 -39.99 -6.27 -5.32
C GLU A 236 -38.91 -5.46 -6.05
N ASN A 237 -37.69 -5.43 -5.48
CA ASN A 237 -36.58 -4.71 -6.08
C ASN A 237 -36.15 -5.37 -7.39
N ILE A 238 -35.99 -4.57 -8.44
CA ILE A 238 -35.33 -5.00 -9.68
C ILE A 238 -33.83 -4.77 -9.50
N GLU A 239 -33.05 -5.85 -9.43
CA GLU A 239 -31.59 -5.82 -9.38
C GLU A 239 -30.98 -6.26 -10.71
N GLU A 240 -29.95 -5.53 -11.17
CA GLU A 240 -29.23 -5.84 -12.41
C GLU A 240 -27.71 -5.77 -12.23
N THR A 241 -26.98 -6.54 -13.03
CA THR A 241 -25.51 -6.62 -12.99
C THR A 241 -24.86 -5.28 -13.37
N CYS A 242 -23.74 -4.94 -12.74
CA CYS A 242 -22.89 -3.83 -13.20
C CYS A 242 -21.87 -4.25 -14.27
N ASN A 243 -21.85 -5.51 -14.70
CA ASN A 243 -20.94 -5.99 -15.75
C ASN A 243 -21.20 -5.28 -17.09
N GLU A 244 -20.28 -4.42 -17.53
CA GLU A 244 -20.44 -3.66 -18.78
C GLU A 244 -20.59 -4.54 -20.03
N ASP A 245 -20.01 -5.75 -20.01
CA ASP A 245 -20.11 -6.72 -21.09
C ASP A 245 -21.49 -7.36 -21.21
N GLU A 246 -22.33 -7.25 -20.18
CA GLU A 246 -23.71 -7.75 -20.18
C GLU A 246 -24.74 -6.64 -20.42
N LEU A 247 -24.37 -5.37 -20.23
CA LEU A 247 -25.26 -4.22 -20.39
C LEU A 247 -25.42 -3.81 -21.85
N SER A 248 -26.59 -3.24 -22.16
CA SER A 248 -26.85 -2.56 -23.43
C SER A 248 -26.11 -1.22 -23.47
N ASN A 249 -25.75 -0.73 -24.64
CA ASN A 249 -25.12 0.58 -24.84
C ASN A 249 -25.58 1.22 -26.15
N TYR A 250 -25.07 2.41 -26.48
CA TYR A 250 -25.42 3.14 -27.70
C TYR A 250 -25.14 2.39 -29.01
N TYR A 251 -24.23 1.42 -29.00
CA TYR A 251 -23.80 0.67 -30.18
C TYR A 251 -24.43 -0.72 -30.27
N THR A 252 -24.87 -1.29 -29.14
CA THR A 252 -25.37 -2.66 -29.06
C THR A 252 -26.46 -2.77 -28.01
N ASP A 253 -27.66 -3.12 -28.45
CA ASP A 253 -28.77 -3.51 -27.59
C ASP A 253 -28.68 -5.02 -27.29
N LYS A 254 -28.59 -5.36 -26.00
CA LYS A 254 -28.52 -6.75 -25.51
C LYS A 254 -29.81 -7.19 -24.83
N GLY A 255 -30.88 -6.39 -24.90
CA GLY A 255 -32.12 -6.63 -24.14
C GLY A 255 -31.95 -6.46 -22.63
N LYS A 256 -30.85 -5.82 -22.20
CA LYS A 256 -30.49 -5.52 -20.81
C LYS A 256 -30.54 -4.02 -20.54
N PRO A 257 -30.53 -3.57 -19.26
CA PRO A 257 -30.45 -2.15 -18.96
C PRO A 257 -29.27 -1.47 -19.66
N HIS A 258 -29.44 -0.19 -19.95
CA HIS A 258 -28.40 0.59 -20.61
C HIS A 258 -27.23 0.86 -19.63
N PHE A 259 -25.99 0.97 -20.15
CA PHE A 259 -24.80 1.33 -19.38
C PHE A 259 -25.02 2.57 -18.49
N LEU A 260 -25.67 3.59 -19.07
CA LEU A 260 -26.05 4.85 -18.42
C LEU A 260 -27.37 4.76 -17.62
N THR A 261 -27.71 3.59 -17.08
CA THR A 261 -28.81 3.48 -16.11
C THR A 261 -28.36 4.08 -14.78
N PRO A 262 -29.02 5.12 -14.23
CA PRO A 262 -28.61 5.72 -12.98
C PRO A 262 -28.96 4.80 -11.80
N VAL A 263 -27.97 4.54 -10.94
CA VAL A 263 -28.10 3.79 -9.69
C VAL A 263 -27.89 4.75 -8.53
N PHE A 264 -28.74 4.66 -7.51
CA PHE A 264 -28.79 5.63 -6.42
C PHE A 264 -28.27 5.05 -5.10
N PHE A 265 -27.62 5.92 -4.32
CA PHE A 265 -26.91 5.55 -3.11
C PHE A 265 -27.15 6.57 -1.99
N ASN A 266 -27.23 6.07 -0.76
CA ASN A 266 -27.16 6.92 0.42
C ASN A 266 -25.80 7.62 0.48
N ARG A 267 -25.78 8.93 0.77
CA ARG A 267 -24.57 9.77 0.85
C ARG A 267 -23.48 9.20 1.76
N LYS A 268 -23.86 8.43 2.79
CA LYS A 268 -22.92 7.72 3.68
C LYS A 268 -21.95 6.79 2.95
N VAL A 269 -22.23 6.40 1.70
CA VAL A 269 -21.27 5.65 0.85
C VAL A 269 -19.93 6.37 0.72
N LEU A 270 -19.94 7.72 0.78
CA LEU A 270 -18.73 8.52 0.64
C LEU A 270 -17.85 8.56 1.90
N LYS A 271 -18.39 8.19 3.06
CA LYS A 271 -17.69 8.29 4.36
C LYS A 271 -16.33 7.61 4.35
N LYS A 272 -16.30 6.37 3.83
CA LYS A 272 -15.07 5.57 3.70
C LYS A 272 -13.95 6.31 2.97
N TYR A 273 -14.31 7.10 1.96
CA TYR A 273 -13.33 7.80 1.12
C TYR A 273 -12.85 9.09 1.80
N TYR A 274 -13.73 9.82 2.49
CA TYR A 274 -13.35 10.98 3.30
C TYR A 274 -12.46 10.63 4.50
N ASP A 275 -12.68 9.48 5.13
CA ASP A 275 -11.91 9.01 6.29
C ASP A 275 -10.47 8.58 5.93
N SER A 276 -10.06 8.62 4.64
CA SER A 276 -8.73 8.19 4.18
C SER A 276 -8.20 9.03 3.00
N PRO A 277 -7.97 10.35 3.22
CA PRO A 277 -7.58 11.30 2.16
C PRO A 277 -6.20 11.01 1.54
N SER A 278 -5.35 10.24 2.22
CA SER A 278 -4.05 9.79 1.66
C SER A 278 -4.20 8.76 0.55
N LYS A 279 -5.36 8.09 0.45
CA LYS A 279 -5.64 7.05 -0.54
C LYS A 279 -6.72 7.45 -1.54
N TYR A 280 -7.72 8.21 -1.10
CA TYR A 280 -8.89 8.53 -1.92
C TYR A 280 -9.06 10.03 -2.12
N SER A 281 -9.65 10.39 -3.25
CA SER A 281 -10.12 11.76 -3.52
C SER A 281 -11.61 11.72 -3.83
N VAL A 282 -12.36 12.67 -3.26
CA VAL A 282 -13.78 12.84 -3.53
C VAL A 282 -13.99 14.22 -4.12
N GLY A 283 -14.22 14.25 -5.44
CA GLY A 283 -14.54 15.46 -6.19
C GLY A 283 -16.04 15.65 -6.36
N ALA A 284 -16.41 16.75 -7.01
CA ALA A 284 -17.81 17.06 -7.31
C ALA A 284 -18.46 16.07 -8.31
N ARG A 285 -17.64 15.45 -9.17
CA ARG A 285 -18.07 14.61 -10.29
C ARG A 285 -17.49 13.19 -10.24
N SER A 286 -16.73 12.86 -9.19
CA SER A 286 -16.12 11.53 -9.08
C SER A 286 -15.59 11.23 -7.69
N VAL A 287 -15.45 9.94 -7.42
CA VAL A 287 -14.61 9.39 -6.36
C VAL A 287 -13.47 8.64 -7.02
N SER A 288 -12.25 8.77 -6.52
CA SER A 288 -11.09 8.06 -7.07
C SER A 288 -10.18 7.50 -5.99
N CYS A 289 -9.39 6.50 -6.38
CA CYS A 289 -8.31 5.96 -5.58
C CYS A 289 -6.98 6.20 -6.31
N LEU A 290 -6.28 7.29 -5.97
CA LEU A 290 -5.04 7.72 -6.64
C LEU A 290 -5.20 7.67 -8.17
N ASN A 291 -4.27 7.01 -8.87
CA ASN A 291 -4.31 6.81 -10.33
C ASN A 291 -4.85 5.42 -10.73
N TYR A 292 -5.53 4.70 -9.81
CA TYR A 292 -5.94 3.31 -10.04
C TYR A 292 -7.32 3.18 -10.66
N TRP A 293 -8.29 3.90 -10.12
CA TRP A 293 -9.64 3.93 -10.64
C TRP A 293 -10.28 5.26 -10.31
N VAL A 294 -11.23 5.65 -11.17
CA VAL A 294 -12.10 6.79 -10.99
C VAL A 294 -13.51 6.28 -11.23
N LEU A 295 -14.40 6.55 -10.28
CA LEU A 295 -15.82 6.34 -10.41
C LEU A 295 -16.47 7.69 -10.65
N PRO A 296 -17.03 7.95 -11.84
CA PRO A 296 -17.89 9.12 -12.04
C PRO A 296 -19.11 9.06 -11.11
N THR A 297 -19.37 10.13 -10.39
CA THR A 297 -20.46 10.20 -9.40
C THR A 297 -21.07 11.60 -9.41
N ASP A 298 -22.31 11.74 -8.98
CA ASP A 298 -22.93 13.05 -8.82
C ASP A 298 -23.93 13.03 -7.66
N GLU A 299 -24.37 14.22 -7.21
CA GLU A 299 -25.36 14.39 -6.14
C GLU A 299 -26.56 15.15 -6.68
N ASN A 300 -27.76 14.59 -6.51
CA ASN A 300 -28.98 15.24 -6.96
C ASN A 300 -29.64 16.10 -5.87
N GLU A 301 -30.75 16.76 -6.22
CA GLU A 301 -31.49 17.66 -5.33
C GLU A 301 -32.12 16.99 -4.11
N LYS A 302 -32.14 15.65 -4.07
CA LYS A 302 -32.57 14.85 -2.92
C LYS A 302 -31.43 14.50 -1.96
N GLY A 303 -30.21 14.96 -2.25
CA GLY A 303 -29.01 14.70 -1.45
C GLY A 303 -28.55 13.25 -1.51
N VAL A 304 -28.91 12.52 -2.58
CA VAL A 304 -28.44 11.16 -2.81
C VAL A 304 -27.38 11.16 -3.90
N ILE A 305 -26.44 10.23 -3.78
CA ILE A 305 -25.39 10.04 -4.76
C ILE A 305 -25.90 9.13 -5.85
N TYR A 306 -25.60 9.42 -7.10
CA TYR A 306 -25.90 8.51 -8.20
C TYR A 306 -24.68 8.28 -9.10
N VAL A 307 -24.69 7.10 -9.72
CA VAL A 307 -23.60 6.55 -10.55
C VAL A 307 -24.23 5.81 -11.72
N TRP A 308 -23.57 5.80 -12.87
CA TRP A 308 -23.99 4.96 -13.99
C TRP A 308 -23.73 3.48 -13.68
N LEU A 309 -24.71 2.61 -13.95
CA LEU A 309 -24.64 1.18 -13.63
C LEU A 309 -23.38 0.52 -14.20
N GLY A 310 -23.00 0.85 -15.44
CA GLY A 310 -21.80 0.29 -16.05
C GLY A 310 -20.48 0.81 -15.46
N ASP A 311 -20.43 2.05 -14.96
CA ASP A 311 -19.22 2.57 -14.30
C ASP A 311 -18.94 1.86 -12.96
N LEU A 312 -19.98 1.36 -12.27
CA LEU A 312 -19.80 0.49 -11.11
C LEU A 312 -19.08 -0.82 -11.48
N GLY A 313 -19.21 -1.31 -12.72
CA GLY A 313 -18.46 -2.49 -13.18
C GLY A 313 -16.97 -2.24 -13.30
N ARG A 314 -16.54 -0.98 -13.43
CA ARG A 314 -15.15 -0.60 -13.72
C ARG A 314 -14.28 -0.40 -12.48
N ILE A 315 -14.88 -0.44 -11.29
CA ILE A 315 -14.16 -0.36 -10.01
C ILE A 315 -13.93 -1.75 -9.42
N PRO A 316 -12.93 -1.93 -8.54
CA PRO A 316 -12.65 -3.23 -7.93
C PRO A 316 -13.88 -3.83 -7.22
N PHE A 317 -14.06 -5.15 -7.28
CA PHE A 317 -15.22 -5.84 -6.72
C PHE A 317 -15.50 -5.50 -5.24
N LYS A 318 -14.47 -5.32 -4.40
CA LYS A 318 -14.64 -4.90 -2.99
C LYS A 318 -15.23 -3.48 -2.86
N GLU A 319 -14.91 -2.59 -3.81
CA GLU A 319 -15.56 -1.28 -3.90
C GLU A 319 -17.01 -1.45 -4.34
N GLN A 320 -17.30 -2.27 -5.36
CA GLN A 320 -18.68 -2.58 -5.75
C GLN A 320 -19.52 -3.10 -4.56
N GLN A 321 -18.95 -3.98 -3.74
CA GLN A 321 -19.57 -4.50 -2.52
C GLN A 321 -19.81 -3.41 -1.46
N HIS A 322 -18.89 -2.45 -1.33
CA HIS A 322 -19.08 -1.28 -0.47
C HIS A 322 -20.26 -0.44 -0.99
N TRP A 323 -20.27 -0.11 -2.27
CA TRP A 323 -21.37 0.65 -2.89
C TRP A 323 -22.71 -0.07 -2.75
N LYS A 324 -22.75 -1.39 -2.92
CA LYS A 324 -23.96 -2.21 -2.78
C LYS A 324 -24.60 -2.08 -1.39
N GLN A 325 -23.82 -1.93 -0.32
CA GLN A 325 -24.35 -1.74 1.03
C GLN A 325 -25.13 -0.43 1.22
N PHE A 326 -24.88 0.57 0.38
CA PHE A 326 -25.54 1.88 0.42
C PHE A 326 -26.51 2.10 -0.72
N ASN A 327 -26.71 1.09 -1.58
CA ASN A 327 -27.63 1.17 -2.71
C ASN A 327 -29.08 1.31 -2.21
N ILE A 328 -29.79 2.27 -2.76
CA ILE A 328 -31.18 2.58 -2.43
C ILE A 328 -32.02 2.57 -3.70
N LEU A 329 -33.33 2.51 -3.50
CA LEU A 329 -34.29 2.70 -4.58
C LEU A 329 -34.09 4.06 -5.29
N PRO A 330 -34.40 4.13 -6.59
CA PRO A 330 -34.33 5.38 -7.35
C PRO A 330 -35.03 6.53 -6.61
N LYS A 331 -34.29 7.62 -6.40
CA LYS A 331 -34.77 8.77 -5.62
C LYS A 331 -34.26 10.07 -6.25
N GLY A 332 -35.19 10.81 -6.85
CA GLY A 332 -34.86 12.00 -7.65
C GLY A 332 -34.47 11.62 -9.08
N GLY A 333 -33.80 12.55 -9.77
CA GLY A 333 -33.30 12.33 -11.13
C GLY A 333 -31.79 12.55 -11.24
N ILE A 334 -31.31 12.54 -12.48
CA ILE A 334 -29.99 13.06 -12.83
C ILE A 334 -30.04 14.59 -12.96
N THR A 335 -28.95 15.26 -12.67
CA THR A 335 -28.88 16.72 -12.61
C THR A 335 -28.76 17.33 -14.01
N GLU A 336 -29.26 18.56 -14.20
CA GLU A 336 -29.25 19.24 -15.51
C GLU A 336 -27.84 19.39 -16.08
N HIS A 337 -26.86 19.68 -15.23
CA HIS A 337 -25.47 19.82 -15.67
C HIS A 337 -24.91 18.50 -16.21
N VAL A 338 -25.31 17.35 -15.65
CA VAL A 338 -24.94 16.02 -16.15
C VAL A 338 -25.60 15.74 -17.49
N ILE A 339 -26.85 16.14 -17.70
CA ILE A 339 -27.50 16.05 -19.01
C ILE A 339 -26.69 16.83 -20.05
N LYS A 340 -26.32 18.07 -19.71
CA LYS A 340 -25.51 18.94 -20.59
C LYS A 340 -24.15 18.32 -20.91
N THR A 341 -23.41 17.90 -19.89
CA THR A 341 -22.04 17.41 -20.08
C THR A 341 -21.98 16.03 -20.72
N ASP A 342 -22.81 15.09 -20.23
CA ASP A 342 -22.65 13.67 -20.56
C ASP A 342 -23.44 13.28 -21.82
N PHE A 343 -24.49 14.05 -22.17
CA PHE A 343 -25.36 13.73 -23.32
C PHE A 343 -25.33 14.80 -24.42
N LEU A 344 -25.23 16.09 -24.06
CA LEU A 344 -25.30 17.19 -25.04
C LEU A 344 -23.92 17.74 -25.45
N ALA A 345 -22.85 17.29 -24.80
CA ALA A 345 -21.48 17.81 -24.97
C ALA A 345 -21.39 19.33 -24.71
N GLU A 346 -22.24 19.86 -23.82
CA GLU A 346 -22.26 21.25 -23.41
C GLU A 346 -21.52 21.41 -22.07
N PRO A 347 -20.59 22.38 -21.94
CA PRO A 347 -19.93 22.61 -20.67
C PRO A 347 -20.92 23.14 -19.63
N ALA A 348 -21.04 22.45 -18.50
CA ALA A 348 -21.84 22.89 -17.37
C ALA A 348 -21.13 22.59 -16.05
N ASP A 349 -21.21 23.54 -15.13
CA ASP A 349 -20.63 23.40 -13.79
C ASP A 349 -21.58 22.59 -12.87
N PRO A 350 -21.04 21.73 -12.00
CA PRO A 350 -21.79 21.19 -10.87
C PRO A 350 -22.30 22.30 -9.96
N ILE A 351 -23.51 22.13 -9.44
CA ILE A 351 -24.13 23.08 -8.49
C ILE A 351 -23.96 22.64 -7.03
N VAL A 352 -23.16 21.60 -6.77
CA VAL A 352 -22.93 21.08 -5.41
C VAL A 352 -22.14 22.08 -4.57
N PRO A 353 -22.46 22.27 -3.27
CA PRO A 353 -21.88 23.33 -2.44
C PRO A 353 -20.35 23.33 -2.40
N MET A 354 -19.72 22.15 -2.30
CA MET A 354 -18.26 22.05 -2.24
C MET A 354 -17.57 22.52 -3.52
N PHE A 355 -18.16 22.25 -4.69
CA PHE A 355 -17.63 22.72 -5.97
C PHE A 355 -17.68 24.26 -6.04
N LEU A 356 -18.85 24.83 -5.73
CA LEU A 356 -19.06 26.27 -5.76
C LEU A 356 -18.15 26.98 -4.76
N PHE A 357 -17.97 26.41 -3.57
CA PHE A 357 -17.04 26.89 -2.55
C PHE A 357 -15.61 26.95 -3.08
N TRP A 358 -15.06 25.84 -3.57
CA TRP A 358 -13.69 25.80 -4.06
C TRP A 358 -13.47 26.66 -5.29
N LYS A 359 -14.46 26.71 -6.20
CA LYS A 359 -14.44 27.62 -7.35
C LYS A 359 -14.36 29.08 -6.91
N ALA A 360 -15.15 29.50 -5.93
CA ALA A 360 -15.12 30.86 -5.39
C ALA A 360 -13.83 31.15 -4.63
N TYR A 361 -13.36 30.20 -3.81
CA TYR A 361 -12.12 30.30 -3.04
C TYR A 361 -10.90 30.51 -3.94
N ASN A 362 -10.75 29.66 -4.96
CA ASN A 362 -9.63 29.74 -5.91
C ASN A 362 -9.67 31.04 -6.70
N ARG A 363 -10.85 31.44 -7.19
CA ARG A 363 -11.01 32.75 -7.87
C ARG A 363 -10.64 33.92 -6.97
N ALA A 364 -11.01 33.89 -5.70
CA ALA A 364 -10.64 34.96 -4.75
C ALA A 364 -9.12 35.04 -4.58
N ASN A 365 -8.43 33.91 -4.42
CA ASN A 365 -6.97 33.85 -4.33
C ASN A 365 -6.27 34.30 -5.62
N GLU A 366 -6.75 33.86 -6.79
CA GLU A 366 -6.23 34.26 -8.09
C GLU A 366 -6.35 35.76 -8.32
N HIS A 367 -7.53 36.33 -8.02
CA HIS A 367 -7.77 37.76 -8.15
C HIS A 367 -6.89 38.58 -7.20
N PHE A 368 -6.75 38.17 -5.94
CA PHE A 368 -5.87 38.85 -4.99
C PHE A 368 -4.40 38.78 -5.41
N SER A 369 -3.94 37.61 -5.84
CA SER A 369 -2.56 37.41 -6.29
C SER A 369 -2.26 38.30 -7.50
N SER A 370 -3.19 38.39 -8.44
CA SER A 370 -3.04 39.20 -9.65
C SER A 370 -3.09 40.71 -9.38
N SER A 371 -3.91 41.16 -8.41
CA SER A 371 -4.14 42.58 -8.14
C SER A 371 -3.21 43.17 -7.07
N HIS A 372 -2.76 42.37 -6.11
CA HIS A 372 -1.98 42.84 -4.95
C HIS A 372 -0.65 42.09 -4.76
N GLY A 373 -0.37 41.05 -5.56
CA GLY A 373 0.89 40.29 -5.50
C GLY A 373 0.95 39.21 -4.42
N PHE A 374 -0.17 38.92 -3.75
CA PHE A 374 -0.27 37.87 -2.73
C PHE A 374 -1.68 37.26 -2.69
N PRO A 375 -1.85 35.99 -2.26
CA PRO A 375 -3.16 35.37 -2.17
C PRO A 375 -3.93 35.85 -0.93
N LEU A 376 -5.27 35.92 -1.04
CA LEU A 376 -6.14 36.30 0.08
C LEU A 376 -6.04 35.30 1.24
N PHE A 377 -6.05 34.01 0.91
CA PHE A 377 -5.90 32.88 1.81
C PHE A 377 -4.57 32.20 1.55
N ARG A 378 -3.76 32.06 2.60
CA ARG A 378 -2.46 31.40 2.56
C ARG A 378 -2.63 29.90 2.37
N GLU A 379 -1.68 29.27 1.71
CA GLU A 379 -1.56 27.82 1.70
C GLU A 379 -1.40 27.30 3.13
N LEU A 380 -2.09 26.21 3.45
CA LEU A 380 -1.96 25.54 4.73
C LEU A 380 -0.60 24.84 4.81
N SER A 381 -0.06 24.72 6.01
CA SER A 381 1.16 23.94 6.24
C SER A 381 0.93 22.47 5.87
N ASN A 382 2.00 21.72 5.55
CA ASN A 382 1.90 20.27 5.29
C ASN A 382 1.22 19.51 6.45
N SER A 383 1.41 19.96 7.68
CA SER A 383 0.77 19.40 8.88
C SER A 383 -0.74 19.65 8.96
N ASP A 384 -1.29 20.58 8.17
CA ASP A 384 -2.72 20.91 8.11
C ASP A 384 -3.34 20.68 6.72
N SER A 385 -2.58 20.15 5.74
CA SER A 385 -3.08 19.96 4.37
C SER A 385 -4.32 19.06 4.31
N TYR A 386 -4.39 18.07 5.20
CA TYR A 386 -5.56 17.20 5.34
C TYR A 386 -6.86 17.96 5.59
N CYS A 387 -6.83 19.16 6.20
CA CYS A 387 -8.02 19.98 6.39
C CYS A 387 -8.59 20.50 5.06
N TYR A 388 -7.74 20.73 4.07
CA TYR A 388 -8.14 21.09 2.71
C TYR A 388 -8.71 19.85 2.00
N ASP A 389 -7.97 18.75 2.03
CA ASP A 389 -8.29 17.52 1.29
C ASP A 389 -9.55 16.81 1.81
N SER A 390 -9.80 16.88 3.12
CA SER A 390 -10.94 16.24 3.78
C SER A 390 -12.14 17.17 3.98
N LEU A 391 -12.10 18.44 3.56
CA LEU A 391 -13.25 19.33 3.73
C LEU A 391 -14.41 18.88 2.82
N HIS A 392 -15.56 18.60 3.43
CA HIS A 392 -16.78 18.22 2.70
C HIS A 392 -18.05 18.62 3.45
N VAL A 393 -19.19 18.49 2.79
CA VAL A 393 -20.50 18.59 3.46
C VAL A 393 -20.74 17.27 4.20
N PRO A 394 -21.08 17.30 5.50
CA PRO A 394 -21.30 16.09 6.29
C PRO A 394 -22.22 15.09 5.60
N VAL A 395 -21.82 13.82 5.59
CA VAL A 395 -22.60 12.74 4.96
C VAL A 395 -23.61 12.10 5.92
N SER A 396 -23.58 12.52 7.19
CA SER A 396 -24.47 12.06 8.24
C SER A 396 -24.90 13.21 9.17
N ASN A 397 -25.83 12.92 10.08
CA ASN A 397 -26.24 13.86 11.14
C ASN A 397 -25.37 13.75 12.40
N GLU A 398 -24.19 13.15 12.30
CA GLU A 398 -23.29 12.98 13.44
C GLU A 398 -22.64 14.31 13.82
N GLN A 399 -22.83 14.72 15.08
CA GLN A 399 -22.31 15.98 15.60
C GLN A 399 -20.78 16.08 15.48
N MET A 400 -20.09 14.95 15.63
CA MET A 400 -18.63 14.87 15.53
C MET A 400 -18.14 15.28 14.13
N GLU A 401 -18.77 14.76 13.07
CA GLU A 401 -18.45 15.09 11.69
C GLU A 401 -18.72 16.58 11.41
N PHE A 402 -19.86 17.09 11.89
CA PHE A 402 -20.17 18.51 11.77
C PHE A 402 -19.13 19.40 12.46
N ASP A 403 -18.75 19.08 13.71
CA ASP A 403 -17.76 19.85 14.47
C ASP A 403 -16.39 19.87 13.76
N GLU A 404 -15.99 18.73 13.20
CA GLU A 404 -14.76 18.56 12.43
C GLU A 404 -14.78 19.39 11.14
N MET A 405 -15.87 19.33 10.36
CA MET A 405 -16.00 20.14 9.15
C MET A 405 -16.00 21.65 9.44
N VAL A 406 -16.59 22.08 10.55
CA VAL A 406 -16.51 23.49 11.01
C VAL A 406 -15.07 23.87 11.36
N LEU A 407 -14.30 22.96 11.98
CA LEU A 407 -12.89 23.20 12.29
C LEU A 407 -12.04 23.31 11.01
N PHE A 408 -12.24 22.41 10.05
CA PHE A 408 -11.53 22.42 8.77
C PHE A 408 -11.88 23.67 7.97
N LEU A 409 -13.17 24.03 7.89
CA LEU A 409 -13.62 25.24 7.22
C LEU A 409 -13.01 26.50 7.84
N ALA A 410 -12.93 26.57 9.17
CA ALA A 410 -12.28 27.70 9.85
C ALA A 410 -10.77 27.78 9.58
N LYS A 411 -10.08 26.64 9.48
CA LYS A 411 -8.66 26.62 9.08
C LYS A 411 -8.46 27.09 7.65
N VAL A 412 -9.25 26.55 6.72
CA VAL A 412 -9.19 26.85 5.28
C VAL A 412 -9.59 28.30 4.97
N LEU A 413 -10.55 28.87 5.70
CA LEU A 413 -11.03 30.24 5.51
C LEU A 413 -10.44 31.24 6.49
N ASN A 414 -10.81 31.16 7.77
CA ASN A 414 -10.59 32.26 8.71
C ASN A 414 -9.12 32.38 9.15
N ASP A 415 -8.48 31.24 9.42
CA ASP A 415 -7.11 31.19 9.93
C ASP A 415 -6.08 31.37 8.79
N SER A 416 -6.46 31.01 7.56
CA SER A 416 -5.60 31.15 6.38
C SER A 416 -5.56 32.59 5.83
N ILE A 417 -6.52 33.47 6.17
CA ILE A 417 -6.53 34.89 5.74
C ILE A 417 -5.13 35.50 5.93
N ASN A 418 -4.63 36.14 4.88
CA ASN A 418 -3.30 36.74 4.84
C ASN A 418 -3.26 38.08 5.59
N LYS A 419 -3.50 38.02 6.90
CA LYS A 419 -3.64 39.17 7.80
C LYS A 419 -2.48 40.15 7.69
N SER A 420 -1.25 39.64 7.63
CA SER A 420 -0.05 40.48 7.56
C SER A 420 -0.01 41.35 6.32
N GLU A 421 -0.45 40.82 5.16
CA GLU A 421 -0.48 41.59 3.92
C GLU A 421 -1.68 42.55 3.88
N LEU A 422 -2.85 42.14 4.41
CA LEU A 422 -4.01 43.02 4.53
C LEU A 422 -3.73 44.23 5.45
N ASP A 423 -3.12 44.00 6.62
CA ASP A 423 -2.74 45.07 7.55
C ASP A 423 -1.76 46.06 6.90
N LYS A 424 -0.81 45.57 6.08
CA LYS A 424 0.10 46.45 5.31
C LYS A 424 -0.65 47.32 4.31
N LEU A 425 -1.64 46.76 3.60
CA LEU A 425 -2.44 47.52 2.63
C LEU A 425 -3.31 48.59 3.31
N LEU A 426 -3.81 48.32 4.52
CA LEU A 426 -4.64 49.24 5.29
C LEU A 426 -3.82 50.32 6.01
N GLY A 427 -2.52 50.07 6.26
CA GLY A 427 -1.66 50.97 7.04
C GLY A 427 -1.97 50.94 8.55
N ASN A 428 -2.77 49.99 9.02
CA ASN A 428 -3.08 49.77 10.43
C ASN A 428 -3.04 48.27 10.76
N LYS A 429 -3.05 47.92 12.05
CA LYS A 429 -3.07 46.53 12.51
C LYS A 429 -4.38 46.25 13.23
N GLU A 430 -5.18 45.35 12.68
CA GLU A 430 -6.35 44.84 13.39
C GLU A 430 -5.97 43.74 14.38
N ASN A 431 -6.84 43.47 15.35
CA ASN A 431 -6.62 42.44 16.37
C ASN A 431 -6.88 41.00 15.87
N ALA A 432 -7.67 40.82 14.81
CA ALA A 432 -8.07 39.52 14.27
C ALA A 432 -8.07 39.52 12.74
N SER A 433 -7.85 38.35 12.11
CA SER A 433 -7.78 38.20 10.65
C SER A 433 -9.07 38.60 9.93
N ILE A 434 -10.23 38.21 10.50
CA ILE A 434 -11.55 38.58 9.98
C ILE A 434 -11.76 40.10 10.03
N ASN A 435 -11.24 40.77 11.07
CA ASN A 435 -11.36 42.23 11.19
C ASN A 435 -10.48 42.93 10.14
N SER A 436 -9.27 42.44 9.87
CA SER A 436 -8.44 42.94 8.74
C SER A 436 -9.17 42.80 7.40
N LEU A 437 -9.83 41.65 7.17
CA LEU A 437 -10.61 41.43 5.95
C LEU A 437 -11.82 42.36 5.87
N GLU A 438 -12.56 42.54 6.96
CA GLU A 438 -13.70 43.46 7.02
C GLU A 438 -13.29 44.90 6.74
N SER A 439 -12.25 45.40 7.42
CA SER A 439 -11.71 46.75 7.19
C SER A 439 -11.25 46.94 5.74
N PHE A 440 -10.61 45.92 5.14
CA PHE A 440 -10.24 45.94 3.74
C PHE A 440 -11.46 46.04 2.81
N ILE A 441 -12.48 45.20 3.00
CA ILE A 441 -13.67 45.20 2.15
C ILE A 441 -14.45 46.53 2.29
N LYS A 442 -14.65 47.04 3.52
CA LYS A 442 -15.29 48.34 3.76
C LYS A 442 -14.56 49.52 3.12
N SER A 443 -13.25 49.41 2.91
CA SER A 443 -12.49 50.45 2.19
C SER A 443 -12.74 50.47 0.67
N ARG A 444 -13.42 49.45 0.12
CA ARG A 444 -13.60 49.24 -1.32
C ARG A 444 -15.06 49.25 -1.77
N ILE A 445 -15.99 48.81 -0.92
CA ILE A 445 -17.43 48.72 -1.23
C ILE A 445 -18.27 49.32 -0.11
N ASP A 446 -19.59 49.39 -0.32
CA ASP A 446 -20.54 49.88 0.68
C ASP A 446 -20.46 49.06 1.99
N GLU A 447 -20.66 49.73 3.12
CA GLU A 447 -20.53 49.11 4.44
C GLU A 447 -21.55 47.98 4.66
N GLN A 448 -22.78 48.12 4.17
CA GLN A 448 -23.81 47.10 4.34
C GLN A 448 -23.49 45.85 3.51
N GLU A 449 -23.00 46.04 2.28
CA GLU A 449 -22.55 44.94 1.42
C GLU A 449 -21.34 44.22 2.02
N ALA A 450 -20.37 44.97 2.57
CA ALA A 450 -19.22 44.42 3.27
C ALA A 450 -19.63 43.56 4.47
N LEU A 451 -20.60 44.02 5.27
CA LEU A 451 -21.10 43.28 6.43
C LEU A 451 -21.80 41.98 6.04
N GLU A 452 -22.55 41.94 4.94
CA GLU A 452 -23.17 40.71 4.46
C GLU A 452 -22.13 39.68 3.98
N ILE A 453 -21.04 40.11 3.33
CA ILE A 453 -19.94 39.21 2.95
C ILE A 453 -19.26 38.63 4.19
N ILE A 454 -18.95 39.48 5.18
CA ILE A 454 -18.23 39.10 6.40
C ILE A 454 -19.07 38.21 7.33
N LYS A 455 -20.40 38.28 7.24
CA LYS A 455 -21.34 37.49 8.04
C LYS A 455 -21.01 36.00 8.04
N SER A 456 -20.70 35.43 6.87
CA SER A 456 -20.36 34.01 6.74
C SER A 456 -19.06 33.65 7.47
N PHE A 457 -18.03 34.49 7.39
CA PHE A 457 -16.76 34.30 8.11
C PHE A 457 -16.97 34.35 9.64
N ARG A 458 -17.77 35.31 10.10
CA ARG A 458 -18.14 35.45 11.52
C ARG A 458 -19.03 34.30 12.01
N MET A 459 -19.88 33.74 11.16
CA MET A 459 -20.69 32.55 11.47
C MET A 459 -19.79 31.32 11.68
N VAL A 460 -18.85 31.07 10.77
CA VAL A 460 -17.87 29.97 10.92
C VAL A 460 -17.05 30.13 12.20
N GLN A 461 -16.57 31.35 12.50
CA GLN A 461 -15.83 31.62 13.73
C GLN A 461 -16.68 31.41 14.99
N SER A 462 -17.95 31.83 14.94
CA SER A 462 -18.91 31.65 16.03
C SER A 462 -19.20 30.17 16.28
N LEU A 463 -19.42 29.37 15.24
CA LEU A 463 -19.64 27.92 15.36
C LEU A 463 -18.40 27.21 15.94
N ARG A 464 -17.20 27.54 15.45
CA ARG A 464 -15.94 26.99 15.98
C ARG A 464 -15.77 27.31 17.46
N SER A 465 -15.89 28.59 17.83
CA SER A 465 -15.62 29.05 19.20
C SER A 465 -16.68 28.64 20.21
N SER A 466 -17.95 28.51 19.79
CA SER A 466 -19.03 28.10 20.70
C SER A 466 -19.26 26.58 20.73
N GLY A 467 -18.68 25.81 19.81
CA GLY A 467 -18.94 24.37 19.70
C GLY A 467 -17.70 23.51 19.43
N SER A 468 -17.06 23.64 18.26
CA SER A 468 -15.99 22.69 17.86
C SER A 468 -14.72 22.79 18.71
N ALA A 469 -14.41 23.97 19.25
CA ALA A 469 -13.19 24.22 20.03
C ALA A 469 -13.42 24.28 21.56
N HIS A 470 -14.66 24.45 22.01
CA HIS A 470 -15.00 24.64 23.43
C HIS A 470 -16.31 23.93 23.80
N ALA A 471 -16.55 23.71 25.09
CA ALA A 471 -17.78 23.05 25.56
C ALA A 471 -19.03 23.79 25.07
N LYS A 472 -19.94 23.05 24.42
CA LYS A 472 -21.19 23.59 23.85
C LYS A 472 -22.08 24.16 24.96
N GLY A 473 -22.59 25.38 24.74
CA GLY A 473 -23.46 26.08 25.67
C GLY A 473 -24.54 26.92 24.97
N LYS A 474 -25.15 27.88 25.67
CA LYS A 474 -26.22 28.73 25.11
C LYS A 474 -25.80 29.48 23.83
N GLY A 475 -24.53 29.86 23.72
CA GLY A 475 -24.00 30.52 22.52
C GLY A 475 -24.05 29.63 21.27
N TYR A 476 -23.79 28.33 21.43
CA TYR A 476 -23.86 27.37 20.32
C TYR A 476 -25.28 27.21 19.79
N LEU A 477 -26.25 27.03 20.69
CA LEU A 477 -27.66 26.86 20.34
C LEU A 477 -28.21 28.07 19.56
N LYS A 478 -27.76 29.28 19.88
CA LYS A 478 -28.13 30.51 19.16
C LYS A 478 -27.54 30.59 17.75
N ASN A 479 -26.38 29.97 17.53
CA ASN A 479 -25.66 30.05 16.24
C ASN A 479 -26.12 28.99 15.23
N ILE A 480 -26.76 27.91 15.71
CA ILE A 480 -27.26 26.81 14.88
C ILE A 480 -28.77 26.88 14.60
N SER A 481 -29.50 27.68 15.38
CA SER A 481 -30.90 28.05 15.15
C SER A 481 -31.02 29.15 14.11
#